data_AF-A0A6L5Y3P3-F1
#
_entry.id   AF-A0A6L5Y3P3-F1
#
_cell.length_a   1.000
_cell.length_b   1.000
_cell.length_c   1.000
_cell.angle_alpha   90.00
_cell.angle_beta   90.00
_cell.angle_gamma   90.00
#
_symmetry.space_group_name_H-M   'P 1'
#
loop_
_entity.id
_entity.type
_entity.pdbx_description
1 polymer ?
#
loop_
_entity_poly.entity_id
_entity_poly.type
_entity_poly.pdbx_seq_one_letter_code
_entity_poly.pdbx_strand_id
1 'polypeptide(L)'
;MDIRTISDDFFTIGNIAVLLRKTGNDVYDFDFRNNFECRSVVSEVEAPVLLHIGAVEDYAGVEATLEDMGMKLLVHEGEHLRCSTIEEWYPSLKDKTPFTKIYDELPQVEELLIDFSFPVFIKGNRQTNRHKKSQCIIENIDQYNALRKEWERDSILSWQKVAVREYVPLQVIDADSYPDMVPISYEFRFFYFEGKCMAYGPYWYMGHQYSLPESELQEVLKLTDWAAQRLAVSFPAIDVAKTASGEWIIIEVNDAQESGFVGANPLVLWNNTIEAMQERTWIPVEDFFEEGTVIMAGDPLPEVSLEEMWDVANNLKGTQELVDAFAGAFNKFWWVEDDVYDFEEGTEEYENACAITDAWAELMDSLEERLIQIAKAEGLMSEDEEHPHSIVALSPIMEKYGYRDGRGWWVKADNR
;
A
#
# COMPACT_ATOMS: atom_id res chain seq x y z
N MET A 1 -15.07 9.03 18.62
CA MET A 1 -14.94 10.50 18.40
C MET A 1 -16.33 11.08 18.10
N ASP A 2 -16.57 12.39 18.09
CA ASP A 2 -17.85 12.94 17.56
C ASP A 2 -17.60 13.46 16.15
N ILE A 3 -18.27 12.92 15.13
CA ILE A 3 -18.05 13.31 13.72
C ILE A 3 -18.23 14.82 13.48
N ARG A 4 -19.08 15.49 14.28
CA ARG A 4 -19.31 16.94 14.20
C ARG A 4 -18.12 17.78 14.68
N THR A 5 -17.14 17.15 15.32
CA THR A 5 -15.90 17.81 15.74
C THR A 5 -14.82 17.78 14.67
N ILE A 6 -14.97 16.91 13.66
CA ILE A 6 -14.03 16.71 12.57
C ILE A 6 -14.59 17.12 11.20
N SER A 7 -15.86 17.48 11.11
CA SER A 7 -16.52 17.94 9.88
C SER A 7 -17.35 19.20 10.08
N ASP A 8 -17.45 19.98 9.01
CA ASP A 8 -18.33 21.15 8.90
C ASP A 8 -19.69 20.79 8.29
N ASP A 9 -19.74 19.72 7.49
CA ASP A 9 -20.93 19.30 6.76
C ASP A 9 -20.93 17.77 6.53
N PHE A 10 -22.13 17.21 6.42
CA PHE A 10 -22.33 15.79 6.11
C PHE A 10 -23.57 15.62 5.24
N PHE A 11 -23.38 15.13 4.02
CA PHE A 11 -24.43 15.04 3.01
C PHE A 11 -24.21 13.85 2.07
N THR A 12 -25.22 13.49 1.31
CA THR A 12 -25.11 12.52 0.21
C THR A 12 -25.18 13.18 -1.15
N ILE A 13 -24.51 12.58 -2.13
CA ILE A 13 -24.65 12.83 -3.56
C ILE A 13 -25.03 11.50 -4.21
N GLY A 14 -26.29 11.32 -4.56
CA GLY A 14 -26.79 10.00 -5.00
C GLY A 14 -26.69 8.97 -3.87
N ASN A 15 -25.96 7.87 -4.12
CA ASN A 15 -25.70 6.78 -3.18
C ASN A 15 -24.31 6.87 -2.50
N ILE A 16 -23.66 8.04 -2.51
CA ILE A 16 -22.39 8.28 -1.83
C ILE A 16 -22.58 9.30 -0.72
N ALA A 17 -21.96 9.08 0.44
CA ALA A 17 -21.94 10.03 1.53
C ALA A 17 -20.59 10.76 1.56
N VAL A 18 -20.61 12.06 1.85
CA VAL A 18 -19.43 12.91 1.88
C VAL A 18 -19.35 13.63 3.21
N LEU A 19 -18.30 13.33 3.97
CA LEU A 19 -17.97 14.04 5.19
C LEU A 19 -16.99 15.17 4.84
N LEU A 20 -17.42 16.42 4.98
CA LEU A 20 -16.70 17.59 4.48
C LEU A 20 -16.19 18.47 5.64
N ARG A 21 -14.95 18.92 5.53
CA ARG A 21 -14.39 20.00 6.35
C ARG A 21 -13.62 20.95 5.46
N LYS A 22 -13.86 22.25 5.60
CA LYS A 22 -13.09 23.27 4.89
C LYS A 22 -11.72 23.40 5.52
N THR A 23 -10.70 23.26 4.70
CA THR A 23 -9.30 23.44 5.07
C THR A 23 -8.91 24.93 5.09
N GLY A 24 -9.68 25.77 4.38
CA GLY A 24 -9.33 27.18 4.15
C GLY A 24 -8.28 27.36 3.05
N ASN A 25 -8.04 26.31 2.25
CA ASN A 25 -7.09 26.31 1.15
C ASN A 25 -7.79 25.88 -0.15
N ASP A 26 -7.88 26.79 -1.12
CA ASP A 26 -8.62 26.60 -2.37
C ASP A 26 -8.12 25.44 -3.24
N VAL A 27 -6.89 24.94 -3.02
CA VAL A 27 -6.38 23.78 -3.76
C VAL A 27 -6.90 22.45 -3.20
N TYR A 28 -7.47 22.46 -2.00
CA TYR A 28 -8.11 21.31 -1.35
C TYR A 28 -9.63 21.49 -1.28
N ASP A 29 -10.11 22.71 -1.03
CA ASP A 29 -11.54 22.93 -0.79
C ASP A 29 -12.35 22.88 -2.09
N PHE A 30 -13.39 22.05 -2.11
CA PHE A 30 -14.36 21.99 -3.18
C PHE A 30 -15.80 22.17 -2.68
N ASP A 31 -16.58 23.01 -3.36
CA ASP A 31 -17.97 23.29 -2.98
C ASP A 31 -18.94 22.32 -3.65
N PHE A 32 -19.13 21.16 -3.01
CA PHE A 32 -20.04 20.13 -3.51
C PHE A 32 -21.49 20.62 -3.63
N ARG A 33 -21.99 21.40 -2.67
CA ARG A 33 -23.40 21.85 -2.66
C ARG A 33 -23.74 22.77 -3.83
N ASN A 34 -22.78 23.52 -4.33
CA ASN A 34 -22.98 24.38 -5.49
C ASN A 34 -22.86 23.65 -6.84
N ASN A 35 -22.32 22.43 -6.85
CA ASN A 35 -22.03 21.69 -8.09
C ASN A 35 -22.80 20.37 -8.21
N PHE A 36 -23.35 19.84 -7.11
CA PHE A 36 -24.05 18.56 -7.07
C PHE A 36 -25.36 18.65 -6.28
N GLU A 37 -26.30 17.78 -6.62
CA GLU A 37 -27.57 17.59 -5.89
C GLU A 37 -27.32 16.91 -4.55
N CYS A 38 -27.09 17.72 -3.50
CA CYS A 38 -26.73 17.25 -2.17
C CYS A 38 -27.92 17.15 -1.22
N ARG A 39 -28.00 16.08 -0.41
CA ARG A 39 -28.99 15.92 0.67
C ARG A 39 -28.30 15.77 2.01
N SER A 40 -28.64 16.59 3.00
CA SER A 40 -28.01 16.49 4.32
C SER A 40 -28.31 15.16 5.02
N VAL A 41 -27.29 14.57 5.63
CA VAL A 41 -27.40 13.36 6.45
C VAL A 41 -27.67 13.79 7.90
N VAL A 42 -28.60 13.10 8.56
CA VAL A 42 -29.00 13.39 9.95
C VAL A 42 -28.72 12.26 10.92
N SER A 43 -28.42 11.05 10.43
CA SER A 43 -28.08 9.89 11.24
C SER A 43 -27.10 8.98 10.50
N GLU A 44 -27.59 7.87 9.94
CA GLU A 44 -26.81 6.78 9.35
C GLU A 44 -27.04 6.76 7.83
N VAL A 45 -26.05 6.21 7.12
CA VAL A 45 -26.09 5.97 5.69
C VAL A 45 -25.50 4.60 5.40
N GLU A 46 -26.16 3.84 4.54
CA GLU A 46 -25.60 2.59 3.99
C GLU A 46 -24.53 2.89 2.92
N ALA A 47 -24.51 4.12 2.42
CA ALA A 47 -23.54 4.60 1.45
C ALA A 47 -22.13 4.67 2.05
N PRO A 48 -21.10 4.29 1.29
CA PRO A 48 -19.71 4.54 1.66
C PRO A 48 -19.44 6.03 1.87
N VAL A 49 -18.64 6.33 2.88
CA VAL A 49 -18.30 7.68 3.30
C VAL A 49 -16.96 8.09 2.69
N LEU A 50 -17.02 9.00 1.73
CA LEU A 50 -15.87 9.75 1.24
C LEU A 50 -15.47 10.78 2.30
N LEU A 51 -14.24 10.73 2.80
CA LEU A 51 -13.69 11.81 3.61
C LEU A 51 -13.16 12.91 2.69
N HIS A 52 -13.61 14.13 2.94
CA HIS A 52 -13.02 15.31 2.33
C HIS A 52 -12.80 16.36 3.42
N ILE A 53 -11.91 16.03 4.35
CA ILE A 53 -11.69 16.80 5.58
C ILE A 53 -10.26 17.35 5.73
N GLY A 54 -9.45 17.23 4.68
CA GLY A 54 -8.01 17.49 4.70
C GLY A 54 -7.23 16.35 5.35
N ALA A 55 -5.95 16.59 5.66
CA ALA A 55 -5.09 15.60 6.29
C ALA A 55 -5.61 15.19 7.68
N VAL A 56 -5.72 13.88 7.91
CA VAL A 56 -6.22 13.28 9.15
C VAL A 56 -5.04 12.77 9.98
N GLU A 57 -4.94 13.24 11.23
CA GLU A 57 -3.93 12.77 12.17
C GLU A 57 -4.26 11.39 12.73
N ASP A 58 -5.52 11.16 13.11
CA ASP A 58 -6.03 9.92 13.71
C ASP A 58 -7.02 9.23 12.76
N TYR A 59 -6.52 8.70 11.64
CA TYR A 59 -7.37 8.07 10.61
C TYR A 59 -8.14 6.87 11.17
N ALA A 60 -7.45 6.00 11.94
CA ALA A 60 -8.06 4.86 12.62
C ALA A 60 -9.21 5.27 13.55
N GLY A 61 -9.03 6.35 14.32
CA GLY A 61 -10.07 6.88 15.19
C GLY A 61 -11.27 7.44 14.43
N VAL A 62 -11.07 8.02 13.24
CA VAL A 62 -12.16 8.45 12.34
C VAL A 62 -12.90 7.23 11.79
N GLU A 63 -12.17 6.22 11.29
CA GLU A 63 -12.74 4.98 10.78
C GLU A 63 -13.60 4.28 11.83
N ALA A 64 -13.03 3.98 13.00
CA ALA A 64 -13.74 3.32 14.10
C ALA A 64 -14.99 4.11 14.54
N THR A 65 -14.93 5.45 14.49
CA THR A 65 -16.10 6.28 14.81
C THR A 65 -17.22 6.13 13.80
N LEU A 66 -16.90 6.00 12.51
CA LEU A 66 -17.90 5.78 11.46
C LEU A 66 -18.47 4.36 11.53
N GLU A 67 -17.62 3.37 11.82
CA GLU A 67 -18.03 1.97 12.01
C GLU A 67 -18.98 1.80 13.21
N ASP A 68 -18.70 2.47 14.34
CA ASP A 68 -19.58 2.51 15.51
C ASP A 68 -20.97 3.10 15.19
N MET A 69 -21.06 3.92 14.14
CA MET A 69 -22.30 4.49 13.61
C MET A 69 -22.91 3.64 12.47
N GLY A 70 -22.37 2.44 12.21
CA GLY A 70 -22.84 1.55 11.15
C GLY A 70 -22.50 2.01 9.73
N MET A 71 -21.54 2.93 9.57
CA MET A 71 -21.09 3.44 8.28
C MET A 71 -19.72 2.86 7.91
N LYS A 72 -19.41 2.81 6.61
CA LYS A 72 -18.13 2.32 6.10
C LYS A 72 -17.39 3.44 5.36
N LEU A 73 -16.08 3.55 5.57
CA LEU A 73 -15.25 4.47 4.81
C LEU A 73 -15.11 4.02 3.36
N LEU A 74 -14.92 4.98 2.46
CA LEU A 74 -14.60 4.71 1.07
C LEU A 74 -13.18 4.13 0.93
N VAL A 75 -12.21 4.78 1.59
CA VAL A 75 -10.82 4.34 1.71
C VAL A 75 -10.62 3.98 3.17
N HIS A 76 -10.34 2.71 3.45
CA HIS A 76 -10.10 2.21 4.81
C HIS A 76 -8.70 2.57 5.30
N GLU A 77 -8.45 2.51 6.62
CA GLU A 77 -7.13 2.84 7.20
C GLU A 77 -5.99 2.09 6.49
N GLY A 78 -6.16 0.79 6.23
CA GLY A 78 -5.14 -0.01 5.55
C GLY A 78 -4.81 0.51 4.15
N GLU A 79 -5.81 0.95 3.39
CA GLU A 79 -5.59 1.56 2.07
C GLU A 79 -4.91 2.93 2.19
N HIS A 80 -5.37 3.74 3.14
CA HIS A 80 -4.79 5.03 3.44
C HIS A 80 -3.30 4.93 3.79
N LEU A 81 -2.92 4.00 4.67
CA LEU A 81 -1.53 3.76 5.05
C LEU A 81 -0.70 3.26 3.87
N ARG A 82 -1.26 2.32 3.07
CA ARG A 82 -0.60 1.80 1.87
C ARG A 82 -0.21 2.89 0.89
N CYS A 83 -1.08 3.87 0.64
CA CYS A 83 -0.77 4.94 -0.31
C CYS A 83 -0.09 6.16 0.33
N SER A 84 -0.21 6.39 1.63
CA SER A 84 0.29 7.62 2.29
C SER A 84 1.65 7.46 2.95
N THR A 85 2.21 6.25 3.03
CA THR A 85 3.53 6.03 3.64
C THR A 85 4.48 5.32 2.67
N ILE A 86 5.69 5.86 2.54
CA ILE A 86 6.72 5.32 1.62
C ILE A 86 7.04 3.87 1.95
N GLU A 87 7.14 3.54 3.24
CA GLU A 87 7.36 2.16 3.70
C GLU A 87 6.39 1.16 3.09
N GLU A 88 5.12 1.54 2.94
CA GLU A 88 4.08 0.63 2.45
C GLU A 88 3.96 0.61 0.93
N TRP A 89 4.06 1.76 0.24
CA TRP A 89 3.94 1.76 -1.24
C TRP A 89 5.25 1.44 -1.97
N TYR A 90 6.41 1.68 -1.35
CA TYR A 90 7.70 1.49 -2.03
C TYR A 90 7.91 0.06 -2.53
N PRO A 91 7.67 -1.01 -1.74
CA PRO A 91 7.87 -2.38 -2.19
C PRO A 91 7.13 -2.70 -3.50
N SER A 92 5.88 -2.22 -3.64
CA SER A 92 5.05 -2.44 -4.82
C SER A 92 5.48 -1.64 -6.05
N LEU A 93 6.21 -0.54 -5.84
CA LEU A 93 6.55 0.42 -6.90
C LEU A 93 8.07 0.58 -7.15
N LYS A 94 8.90 -0.20 -6.47
CA LYS A 94 10.38 -0.08 -6.44
C LYS A 94 11.03 -0.05 -7.82
N ASP A 95 10.42 -0.66 -8.83
CA ASP A 95 10.95 -0.74 -10.21
C ASP A 95 10.78 0.56 -11.02
N LYS A 96 9.95 1.50 -10.52
CA LYS A 96 9.58 2.74 -11.22
C LYS A 96 9.69 3.98 -10.34
N THR A 97 10.36 3.87 -9.20
CA THR A 97 10.59 4.96 -8.26
C THR A 97 12.04 4.91 -7.77
N PRO A 98 12.67 6.04 -7.37
CA PRO A 98 14.04 6.03 -6.88
C PRO A 98 14.25 5.04 -5.73
N PHE A 99 15.41 4.35 -5.74
CA PHE A 99 15.77 3.42 -4.68
C PHE A 99 15.62 4.08 -3.31
N THR A 100 14.94 3.42 -2.38
CA THR A 100 14.54 4.00 -1.10
C THR A 100 14.72 3.00 0.02
N LYS A 101 15.22 3.47 1.16
CA LYS A 101 15.33 2.69 2.40
C LYS A 101 14.75 3.49 3.55
N ILE A 102 13.97 2.81 4.38
CA ILE A 102 13.30 3.37 5.55
C ILE A 102 14.13 3.08 6.79
N TYR A 103 14.26 4.09 7.65
CA TYR A 103 14.95 4.01 8.92
C TYR A 103 14.04 4.56 10.01
N ASP A 104 14.11 4.01 11.22
CA ASP A 104 13.35 4.55 12.36
C ASP A 104 13.79 5.97 12.74
N GLU A 105 15.08 6.26 12.58
CA GLU A 105 15.69 7.56 12.79
C GLU A 105 16.78 7.82 11.74
N LEU A 106 17.32 9.04 11.66
CA LEU A 106 18.42 9.32 10.71
C LEU A 106 19.62 8.40 11.01
N PRO A 107 20.08 7.57 10.04
CA PRO A 107 21.16 6.64 10.28
C PRO A 107 22.50 7.33 10.54
N GLN A 108 23.49 6.57 11.00
CA GLN A 108 24.87 7.10 11.00
C GLN A 108 25.39 7.18 9.56
N VAL A 109 26.40 8.03 9.32
CA VAL A 109 26.95 8.23 7.97
C VAL A 109 27.52 6.94 7.41
N GLU A 110 28.16 6.14 8.25
CA GLU A 110 28.76 4.87 7.86
C GLU A 110 27.70 3.88 7.38
N GLU A 111 26.52 3.87 8.02
CA GLU A 111 25.37 3.04 7.65
C GLU A 111 24.69 3.55 6.39
N LEU A 112 24.49 4.87 6.29
CA LEU A 112 23.97 5.54 5.10
C LEU A 112 24.79 5.17 3.84
N LEU A 113 26.12 5.19 3.97
CA LEU A 113 27.05 4.96 2.85
C LEU A 113 27.19 3.49 2.44
N ILE A 114 26.53 2.54 3.14
CA ILE A 114 26.46 1.14 2.69
C ILE A 114 25.62 1.06 1.40
N ASP A 115 24.48 1.75 1.38
CA ASP A 115 23.49 1.64 0.31
C ASP A 115 23.43 2.88 -0.59
N PHE A 116 23.90 4.03 -0.12
CA PHE A 116 23.76 5.31 -0.82
C PHE A 116 25.09 6.02 -1.09
N SER A 117 25.09 6.84 -2.15
CA SER A 117 26.14 7.81 -2.45
C SER A 117 25.52 9.20 -2.51
N PHE A 118 26.27 10.22 -2.10
CA PHE A 118 25.81 11.60 -2.25
C PHE A 118 25.80 12.05 -3.72
N PRO A 119 24.83 12.89 -4.14
CA PRO A 119 23.74 13.43 -3.34
C PRO A 119 22.66 12.39 -2.98
N VAL A 120 21.99 12.56 -1.85
CA VAL A 120 20.82 11.77 -1.42
C VAL A 120 19.61 12.67 -1.20
N PHE A 121 18.41 12.12 -1.39
CA PHE A 121 17.16 12.79 -1.05
C PHE A 121 16.59 12.24 0.27
N ILE A 122 16.28 13.10 1.23
CA ILE A 122 15.79 12.71 2.56
C ILE A 122 14.40 13.33 2.79
N LYS A 123 13.44 12.51 3.23
CA LYS A 123 12.11 12.98 3.65
C LYS A 123 11.55 12.15 4.81
N GLY A 124 10.50 12.64 5.45
CA GLY A 124 9.70 11.82 6.37
C GLY A 124 8.91 10.77 5.59
N ASN A 125 8.56 9.68 6.26
CA ASN A 125 7.83 8.55 5.68
C ASN A 125 6.45 8.94 5.10
N ARG A 126 5.78 9.96 5.67
CA ARG A 126 4.48 10.45 5.17
C ARG A 126 4.59 11.77 4.41
N GLN A 127 5.43 12.70 4.84
CA GLN A 127 5.52 14.03 4.22
C GLN A 127 6.91 14.66 4.27
N THR A 128 7.18 15.59 3.35
CA THR A 128 8.36 16.46 3.40
C THR A 128 8.11 17.69 4.27
N ASN A 129 9.16 18.31 4.84
CA ASN A 129 9.02 19.64 5.43
C ASN A 129 9.00 20.71 4.32
N ARG A 130 7.82 20.86 3.71
CA ARG A 130 7.48 21.98 2.81
C ARG A 130 8.48 22.20 1.66
N HIS A 131 9.04 21.11 1.11
CA HIS A 131 9.97 21.13 -0.02
C HIS A 131 11.22 22.01 0.17
N LYS A 132 11.66 22.27 1.41
CA LYS A 132 12.86 23.08 1.68
C LYS A 132 14.12 22.34 1.21
N LYS A 133 14.85 22.92 0.25
CA LYS A 133 15.98 22.26 -0.42
C LYS A 133 17.03 21.73 0.56
N SER A 134 17.41 22.57 1.53
CA SER A 134 18.46 22.25 2.50
C SER A 134 18.10 21.11 3.47
N GLN A 135 16.83 20.70 3.49
CA GLN A 135 16.33 19.62 4.36
C GLN A 135 16.01 18.35 3.58
N CYS A 136 16.02 18.40 2.24
CA CYS A 136 15.71 17.25 1.40
C CYS A 136 16.88 16.82 0.52
N ILE A 137 17.63 17.73 -0.10
CA ILE A 137 18.75 17.39 -1.00
C ILE A 137 20.06 17.57 -0.26
N ILE A 138 20.71 16.46 0.06
CA ILE A 138 21.98 16.45 0.80
C ILE A 138 23.11 16.04 -0.14
N GLU A 139 24.02 16.96 -0.41
CA GLU A 139 25.10 16.81 -1.40
C GLU A 139 26.40 16.23 -0.82
N ASN A 140 26.57 16.24 0.51
CA ASN A 140 27.78 15.76 1.17
C ASN A 140 27.58 15.53 2.68
N ILE A 141 28.61 14.96 3.31
CA ILE A 141 28.66 14.63 4.74
C ILE A 141 28.46 15.88 5.63
N ASP A 142 28.99 17.03 5.25
CA ASP A 142 28.86 18.26 6.06
C ASP A 142 27.39 18.73 6.11
N GLN A 143 26.70 18.69 4.97
CA GLN A 143 25.26 18.97 4.88
C GLN A 143 24.44 17.92 5.65
N TYR A 144 24.81 16.64 5.59
CA TYR A 144 24.13 15.59 6.35
C TYR A 144 24.24 15.81 7.87
N ASN A 145 25.43 16.17 8.36
CA ASN A 145 25.67 16.49 9.77
C ASN A 145 24.92 17.75 10.20
N ALA A 146 24.73 18.72 9.31
CA ALA A 146 23.90 19.90 9.56
C ALA A 146 22.42 19.52 9.66
N LEU A 147 21.92 18.72 8.71
CA LEU A 147 20.54 18.21 8.70
C LEU A 147 20.22 17.49 10.02
N ARG A 148 21.10 16.58 10.47
CA ARG A 148 20.85 15.79 11.69
C ARG A 148 20.60 16.66 12.93
N LYS A 149 21.33 17.77 13.07
CA LYS A 149 21.15 18.74 14.18
C LYS A 149 19.82 19.49 14.10
N GLU A 150 19.31 19.71 12.88
CA GLU A 150 18.01 20.34 12.66
C GLU A 150 16.86 19.34 12.84
N TRP A 151 17.04 18.10 12.35
CA TRP A 151 16.02 17.04 12.36
C TRP A 151 15.55 16.68 13.76
N GLU A 152 16.48 16.55 14.72
CA GLU A 152 16.17 16.30 16.14
C GLU A 152 15.30 17.39 16.79
N ARG A 153 15.22 18.58 16.16
CA ARG A 153 14.50 19.75 16.67
C ARG A 153 13.27 20.09 15.84
N ASP A 154 12.99 19.32 14.77
CA ASP A 154 11.93 19.60 13.82
C ASP A 154 10.60 18.98 14.26
N SER A 155 9.57 19.80 14.48
CA SER A 155 8.27 19.33 14.97
C SER A 155 7.45 18.51 13.96
N ILE A 156 7.82 18.52 12.68
CA ILE A 156 7.14 17.78 11.60
C ILE A 156 7.88 16.47 11.31
N LEU A 157 9.22 16.51 11.31
CA LEU A 157 10.04 15.38 10.86
C LEU A 157 10.56 14.47 11.99
N SER A 158 10.74 14.99 13.21
CA SER A 158 11.39 14.24 14.30
C SER A 158 10.64 13.00 14.80
N TRP A 159 9.33 12.91 14.56
CA TRP A 159 8.49 11.80 15.00
C TRP A 159 8.22 10.77 13.89
N GLN A 160 8.59 11.07 12.64
CA GLN A 160 8.37 10.18 11.51
C GLN A 160 9.60 9.29 11.31
N LYS A 161 9.38 8.05 10.86
CA LYS A 161 10.43 7.27 10.18
C LYS A 161 11.01 8.09 9.04
N VAL A 162 12.29 7.87 8.75
CA VAL A 162 13.06 8.60 7.75
C VAL A 162 13.18 7.77 6.48
N ALA A 163 12.76 8.33 5.36
CA ALA A 163 13.03 7.78 4.04
C ALA A 163 14.29 8.42 3.46
N VAL A 164 15.33 7.61 3.27
CA VAL A 164 16.51 7.97 2.48
C VAL A 164 16.32 7.41 1.08
N ARG A 165 16.44 8.28 0.08
CA ARG A 165 16.21 7.95 -1.32
C ARG A 165 17.42 8.31 -2.16
N GLU A 166 17.65 7.53 -3.21
CA GLU A 166 18.56 7.90 -4.29
C GLU A 166 18.16 9.27 -4.86
N TYR A 167 19.14 10.14 -5.05
CA TYR A 167 18.88 11.41 -5.72
C TYR A 167 18.89 11.23 -7.24
N VAL A 168 17.71 11.26 -7.84
CA VAL A 168 17.54 11.25 -9.29
C VAL A 168 17.28 12.67 -9.80
N PRO A 169 18.15 13.26 -10.64
CA PRO A 169 17.92 14.58 -11.20
C PRO A 169 16.66 14.62 -12.07
N LEU A 170 15.75 15.54 -11.78
CA LEU A 170 14.52 15.75 -12.54
C LEU A 170 14.71 16.81 -13.63
N GLN A 171 13.88 16.76 -14.67
CA GLN A 171 13.78 17.81 -15.67
C GLN A 171 13.23 19.07 -14.98
N VAL A 172 14.06 20.11 -14.90
CA VAL A 172 13.73 21.37 -14.23
C VAL A 172 12.96 22.29 -15.18
N ILE A 173 11.87 22.86 -14.68
CA ILE A 173 11.14 23.96 -15.30
C ILE A 173 11.69 25.31 -14.80
N ASP A 174 11.89 25.42 -13.48
CA ASP A 174 12.33 26.66 -12.83
C ASP A 174 13.14 26.34 -11.56
N ALA A 175 14.41 26.78 -11.53
CA ALA A 175 15.29 26.64 -10.37
C ALA A 175 15.57 27.97 -9.65
N ASP A 176 15.20 29.10 -10.25
CA ASP A 176 15.70 30.41 -9.86
C ASP A 176 14.64 31.24 -9.12
N SER A 177 13.35 31.02 -9.40
CA SER A 177 12.28 31.80 -8.77
C SER A 177 12.11 31.51 -7.27
N TYR A 178 12.52 30.31 -6.82
CA TYR A 178 12.37 29.85 -5.43
C TYR A 178 13.63 29.11 -4.94
N PRO A 179 14.74 29.82 -4.72
CA PRO A 179 16.06 29.19 -4.51
C PRO A 179 16.19 28.38 -3.22
N ASP A 180 15.32 28.63 -2.23
CA ASP A 180 15.29 27.88 -0.96
C ASP A 180 14.47 26.58 -1.03
N MET A 181 13.73 26.37 -2.13
CA MET A 181 12.94 25.17 -2.39
C MET A 181 13.68 24.21 -3.34
N VAL A 182 13.27 22.95 -3.35
CA VAL A 182 13.68 22.04 -4.43
C VAL A 182 13.28 22.66 -5.79
N PRO A 183 14.08 22.48 -6.85
CA PRO A 183 13.74 23.02 -8.16
C PRO A 183 12.34 22.57 -8.61
N ILE A 184 11.58 23.48 -9.22
CA ILE A 184 10.28 23.15 -9.82
C ILE A 184 10.54 22.22 -11.00
N SER A 185 10.14 20.97 -10.82
CA SER A 185 10.29 19.86 -11.75
C SER A 185 9.12 19.77 -12.74
N TYR A 186 9.36 19.11 -13.87
CA TYR A 186 8.31 18.71 -14.81
C TYR A 186 7.54 17.51 -14.24
N GLU A 187 6.59 17.84 -13.36
CA GLU A 187 5.88 16.91 -12.49
C GLU A 187 4.36 17.05 -12.59
N PHE A 188 3.65 15.94 -12.54
CA PHE A 188 2.20 15.85 -12.69
C PHE A 188 1.60 14.95 -11.63
N ARG A 189 0.38 15.28 -11.21
CA ARG A 189 -0.44 14.47 -10.31
C ARG A 189 -1.59 13.85 -11.07
N PHE A 190 -1.80 12.56 -10.89
CA PHE A 190 -2.91 11.81 -11.44
C PHE A 190 -3.79 11.28 -10.31
N PHE A 191 -5.09 11.44 -10.42
CA PHE A 191 -6.08 10.92 -9.49
C PHE A 191 -6.74 9.70 -10.09
N TYR A 192 -6.74 8.60 -9.36
CA TYR A 192 -7.31 7.33 -9.79
C TYR A 192 -8.45 6.94 -8.87
N PHE A 193 -9.53 6.39 -9.42
CA PHE A 193 -10.55 5.66 -8.67
C PHE A 193 -10.70 4.26 -9.26
N GLU A 194 -10.47 3.22 -8.45
CA GLU A 194 -10.56 1.81 -8.82
C GLU A 194 -9.83 1.48 -10.13
N GLY A 195 -8.57 1.91 -10.24
CA GLY A 195 -7.72 1.66 -11.39
C GLY A 195 -8.05 2.49 -12.64
N LYS A 196 -8.99 3.45 -12.57
CA LYS A 196 -9.29 4.39 -13.66
C LYS A 196 -8.82 5.80 -13.32
N CYS A 197 -8.10 6.45 -14.24
CA CYS A 197 -7.72 7.85 -14.10
C CYS A 197 -8.95 8.77 -14.18
N MET A 198 -9.22 9.51 -13.10
CA MET A 198 -10.35 10.44 -12.98
C MET A 198 -9.99 11.85 -13.48
N ALA A 199 -8.80 12.34 -13.14
CA ALA A 199 -8.25 13.60 -13.61
C ALA A 199 -6.74 13.66 -13.37
N TYR A 200 -6.07 14.59 -14.03
CA TYR A 200 -4.66 14.87 -13.78
C TYR A 200 -4.34 16.33 -14.04
N GLY A 201 -3.19 16.78 -13.57
CA GLY A 201 -2.71 18.13 -13.83
C GLY A 201 -1.28 18.39 -13.34
N PRO A 202 -0.72 19.57 -13.70
CA PRO A 202 0.58 20.00 -13.21
C PRO A 202 0.64 20.05 -11.69
N TYR A 203 1.65 19.42 -11.08
CA TYR A 203 1.81 19.41 -9.63
C TYR A 203 2.11 20.80 -9.04
N TRP A 204 2.97 21.56 -9.73
CA TRP A 204 3.39 22.88 -9.26
C TRP A 204 2.42 23.96 -9.74
N TYR A 205 1.81 24.69 -8.79
CA TYR A 205 1.05 25.92 -9.08
C TYR A 205 1.93 27.17 -9.15
N MET A 206 3.15 27.07 -8.60
CA MET A 206 4.13 28.15 -8.56
C MET A 206 5.06 28.06 -9.77
N GLY A 207 5.62 29.19 -10.21
CA GLY A 207 6.55 29.24 -11.34
C GLY A 207 5.85 29.34 -12.69
N HIS A 208 6.55 28.88 -13.74
CA HIS A 208 6.03 28.91 -15.10
C HIS A 208 4.94 27.85 -15.31
N GLN A 209 3.83 28.24 -15.95
CA GLN A 209 2.79 27.30 -16.33
C GLN A 209 3.32 26.27 -17.35
N TYR A 210 2.94 25.02 -17.14
CA TYR A 210 3.30 23.90 -18.00
C TYR A 210 2.12 22.92 -18.09
N SER A 211 2.15 22.04 -19.09
CA SER A 211 1.11 21.04 -19.33
C SER A 211 1.74 19.78 -19.89
N LEU A 212 1.07 18.64 -19.70
CA LEU A 212 1.48 17.37 -20.29
C LEU A 212 0.97 17.32 -21.74
N PRO A 213 1.84 17.29 -22.76
CA PRO A 213 1.40 17.18 -24.13
C PRO A 213 0.78 15.80 -24.40
N GLU A 214 -0.22 15.76 -25.28
CA GLU A 214 -0.89 14.51 -25.69
C GLU A 214 0.09 13.43 -26.19
N SER A 215 1.20 13.83 -26.78
CA SER A 215 2.26 12.93 -27.25
C SER A 215 2.94 12.13 -26.13
N GLU A 216 2.95 12.66 -24.90
CA GLU A 216 3.56 12.02 -23.73
C GLU A 216 2.49 11.40 -22.81
N LEU A 217 1.24 11.85 -22.87
CA LEU A 217 0.16 11.39 -22.01
C LEU A 217 0.00 9.86 -22.00
N GLN A 218 0.08 9.21 -23.16
CA GLN A 218 -0.09 7.76 -23.25
C GLN A 218 1.05 6.97 -22.57
N GLU A 219 2.25 7.52 -22.52
CA GLU A 219 3.38 6.92 -21.80
C GLU A 219 3.18 7.07 -20.29
N VAL A 220 2.77 8.25 -19.85
CA VAL A 220 2.52 8.54 -18.43
C VAL A 220 1.33 7.75 -17.89
N LEU A 221 0.23 7.66 -18.66
CA LEU A 221 -0.93 6.84 -18.27
C LEU A 221 -0.56 5.38 -18.08
N LYS A 222 0.29 4.80 -18.94
CA LYS A 222 0.77 3.42 -18.73
C LYS A 222 1.53 3.27 -17.41
N LEU A 223 2.36 4.25 -17.05
CA LEU A 223 3.10 4.24 -15.79
C LEU A 223 2.16 4.36 -14.59
N THR A 224 1.19 5.28 -14.64
CA THR A 224 0.27 5.51 -13.53
C THR A 224 -0.80 4.41 -13.42
N ASP A 225 -1.23 3.80 -14.53
CA ASP A 225 -2.11 2.62 -14.55
C ASP A 225 -1.40 1.42 -13.89
N TRP A 226 -0.13 1.18 -14.27
CA TRP A 226 0.71 0.15 -13.68
C TRP A 226 0.85 0.33 -12.16
N ALA A 227 1.04 1.59 -11.72
CA ALA A 227 1.15 1.92 -10.30
C ALA A 227 -0.18 1.73 -9.57
N ALA A 228 -1.29 2.22 -10.11
CA ALA A 228 -2.62 2.10 -9.50
C ALA A 228 -3.03 0.64 -9.30
N GLN A 229 -2.71 -0.24 -10.25
CA GLN A 229 -2.96 -1.68 -10.14
C GLN A 229 -2.16 -2.32 -8.99
N ARG A 230 -0.87 -2.02 -8.89
CA ARG A 230 0.04 -2.59 -7.88
C ARG A 230 -0.17 -2.06 -6.47
N LEU A 231 -0.63 -0.81 -6.34
CA LEU A 231 -0.99 -0.24 -5.04
C LEU A 231 -2.22 -0.91 -4.44
N ALA A 232 -3.15 -1.38 -5.30
CA ALA A 232 -4.44 -1.92 -4.89
C ALA A 232 -5.16 -0.99 -3.88
N VAL A 233 -5.19 0.31 -4.20
CA VAL A 233 -5.90 1.34 -3.42
C VAL A 233 -7.05 1.88 -4.26
N SER A 234 -8.20 2.08 -3.60
CA SER A 234 -9.46 2.49 -4.21
C SER A 234 -9.39 3.90 -4.78
N PHE A 235 -8.74 4.83 -4.08
CA PHE A 235 -8.67 6.22 -4.50
C PHE A 235 -7.29 6.86 -4.27
N PRO A 236 -6.23 6.48 -5.03
CA PRO A 236 -4.91 7.06 -4.88
C PRO A 236 -4.69 8.31 -5.75
N ALA A 237 -3.83 9.20 -5.28
CA ALA A 237 -3.18 10.23 -6.06
C ALA A 237 -1.72 9.83 -6.32
N ILE A 238 -1.29 9.87 -7.58
CA ILE A 238 0.02 9.38 -8.03
C ILE A 238 0.77 10.55 -8.67
N ASP A 239 1.92 10.89 -8.10
CA ASP A 239 2.80 11.95 -8.57
C ASP A 239 3.93 11.36 -9.41
N VAL A 240 4.11 11.90 -10.61
CA VAL A 240 5.11 11.45 -11.58
C VAL A 240 5.92 12.62 -12.08
N ALA A 241 7.22 12.40 -12.28
CA ALA A 241 8.10 13.41 -12.85
C ALA A 241 8.96 12.83 -13.95
N LYS A 242 9.34 13.70 -14.88
CA LYS A 242 10.32 13.37 -15.91
C LYS A 242 11.72 13.63 -15.37
N THR A 243 12.59 12.63 -15.48
CA THR A 243 14.00 12.73 -15.14
C THR A 243 14.74 13.64 -16.13
N ALA A 244 15.92 14.14 -15.75
CA ALA A 244 16.77 14.94 -16.62
C ALA A 244 17.27 14.16 -17.86
N SER A 245 17.28 12.82 -17.79
CA SER A 245 17.58 11.92 -18.92
C SER A 245 16.36 11.65 -19.82
N GLY A 246 15.15 12.04 -19.40
CA GLY A 246 13.92 11.94 -20.18
C GLY A 246 13.00 10.77 -19.85
N GLU A 247 13.35 9.93 -18.88
CA GLU A 247 12.50 8.84 -18.37
C GLU A 247 11.44 9.35 -17.40
N TRP A 248 10.24 8.75 -17.40
CA TRP A 248 9.19 9.00 -16.42
C TRP A 248 9.30 8.07 -15.22
N ILE A 249 9.23 8.63 -14.02
CA ILE A 249 9.28 7.89 -12.75
C ILE A 249 8.16 8.35 -11.81
N ILE A 250 7.77 7.46 -10.89
CA ILE A 250 6.86 7.75 -9.79
C ILE A 250 7.65 8.41 -8.67
N ILE A 251 7.17 9.54 -8.19
CA ILE A 251 7.81 10.33 -7.13
C ILE A 251 7.16 10.06 -5.79
N GLU A 252 5.83 10.04 -5.78
CA GLU A 252 5.03 9.96 -4.57
C GLU A 252 3.65 9.40 -4.87
N VAL A 253 3.07 8.78 -3.86
CA VAL A 253 1.67 8.34 -3.84
C VAL A 253 1.04 8.92 -2.59
N ASN A 254 -0.24 9.24 -2.65
CA ASN A 254 -1.02 9.73 -1.52
C ASN A 254 -2.46 9.19 -1.58
N ASP A 255 -3.17 9.26 -0.47
CA ASP A 255 -4.63 9.16 -0.45
C ASP A 255 -5.24 10.37 -1.19
N ALA A 256 -6.05 10.13 -2.22
CA ALA A 256 -6.70 11.19 -2.99
C ALA A 256 -7.70 12.00 -2.13
N GLN A 257 -8.23 11.43 -1.05
CA GLN A 257 -9.13 12.10 -0.11
C GLN A 257 -8.45 13.27 0.62
N GLU A 258 -7.14 13.16 0.85
CA GLU A 258 -6.32 14.17 1.53
C GLU A 258 -5.50 15.02 0.56
N SER A 259 -5.59 14.76 -0.75
CA SER A 259 -4.70 15.35 -1.75
C SER A 259 -5.28 16.62 -2.38
N GLY A 260 -4.47 17.67 -2.46
CA GLY A 260 -4.82 18.88 -3.19
C GLY A 260 -4.85 18.62 -4.69
N PHE A 261 -5.83 19.18 -5.39
CA PHE A 261 -6.10 18.99 -6.82
C PHE A 261 -5.25 19.89 -7.72
N VAL A 262 -4.10 20.36 -7.24
CA VAL A 262 -3.30 21.38 -7.92
C VAL A 262 -3.12 21.03 -9.40
N GLY A 263 -3.42 21.99 -10.27
CA GLY A 263 -3.33 21.85 -11.72
C GLY A 263 -4.41 20.98 -12.38
N ALA A 264 -5.05 20.07 -11.65
CA ALA A 264 -6.20 19.32 -12.13
C ALA A 264 -7.46 20.19 -12.06
N ASN A 265 -8.42 19.96 -12.97
CA ASN A 265 -9.71 20.64 -12.89
C ASN A 265 -10.58 19.92 -11.84
N PRO A 266 -10.92 20.56 -10.70
CA PRO A 266 -11.65 19.90 -9.62
C PRO A 266 -13.08 19.51 -10.03
N LEU A 267 -13.71 20.25 -10.95
CA LEU A 267 -15.02 19.86 -11.48
C LEU A 267 -14.92 18.59 -12.32
N VAL A 268 -13.86 18.42 -13.11
CA VAL A 268 -13.65 17.19 -13.90
C VAL A 268 -13.37 16.02 -12.96
N LEU A 269 -12.46 16.22 -12.00
CA LEU A 269 -12.13 15.21 -11.00
C LEU A 269 -13.38 14.72 -10.27
N TRP A 270 -14.13 15.63 -9.64
CA TRP A 270 -15.27 15.24 -8.82
C TRP A 270 -16.46 14.73 -9.62
N ASN A 271 -16.72 15.24 -10.84
CA ASN A 271 -17.78 14.66 -11.69
C ASN A 271 -17.44 13.22 -12.06
N ASN A 272 -16.23 12.97 -12.59
CA ASN A 272 -15.82 11.63 -13.00
C ASN A 272 -15.79 10.67 -11.80
N THR A 273 -15.29 11.13 -10.66
CA THR A 273 -15.18 10.32 -9.43
C THR A 273 -16.55 9.96 -8.87
N ILE A 274 -17.45 10.94 -8.72
CA ILE A 274 -18.80 10.70 -8.18
C ILE A 274 -19.62 9.83 -9.15
N GLU A 275 -19.51 10.03 -10.46
CA GLU A 275 -20.15 9.17 -11.46
C GLU A 275 -19.65 7.72 -11.34
N ALA A 276 -18.33 7.52 -11.29
CA ALA A 276 -17.74 6.18 -11.14
C ALA A 276 -18.17 5.49 -9.82
N MET A 277 -18.23 6.25 -8.72
CA MET A 277 -18.71 5.74 -7.44
C MET A 277 -20.20 5.36 -7.45
N GLN A 278 -21.02 6.11 -8.18
CA GLN A 278 -22.45 5.81 -8.32
C GLN A 278 -22.70 4.55 -9.15
N GLU A 279 -21.87 4.29 -10.15
CA GLU A 279 -21.93 3.09 -11.00
C GLU A 279 -21.36 1.83 -10.33
N ARG A 280 -20.62 1.99 -9.22
CA ARG A 280 -20.01 0.87 -8.49
C ARG A 280 -21.08 -0.06 -7.91
N THR A 281 -20.93 -1.36 -8.16
CA THR A 281 -21.69 -2.40 -7.46
C THR A 281 -21.02 -2.66 -6.12
N TRP A 282 -21.63 -2.19 -5.03
CA TRP A 282 -21.16 -2.44 -3.68
C TRP A 282 -21.59 -3.85 -3.25
N ILE A 283 -20.65 -4.79 -3.26
CA ILE A 283 -20.84 -6.14 -2.74
C ILE A 283 -20.16 -6.19 -1.37
N PRO A 284 -20.88 -6.42 -0.27
CA PRO A 284 -20.27 -6.63 1.04
C PRO A 284 -19.29 -7.80 0.99
N VAL A 285 -18.15 -7.69 1.68
CA VAL A 285 -17.15 -8.77 1.75
C VAL A 285 -17.77 -10.06 2.31
N GLU A 286 -18.76 -9.91 3.20
CA GLU A 286 -19.50 -11.00 3.83
C GLU A 286 -20.37 -11.79 2.83
N ASP A 287 -20.76 -11.16 1.72
CA ASP A 287 -21.47 -11.81 0.62
C ASP A 287 -20.50 -12.48 -0.36
N PHE A 288 -19.21 -12.16 -0.29
CA PHE A 288 -18.15 -12.72 -1.14
C PHE A 288 -17.46 -13.92 -0.50
N PHE A 289 -17.30 -13.89 0.82
CA PHE A 289 -16.63 -14.92 1.59
C PHE A 289 -17.55 -15.48 2.66
N GLU A 290 -17.71 -16.80 2.68
CA GLU A 290 -18.44 -17.46 3.74
C GLU A 290 -17.73 -17.30 5.10
N GLU A 291 -18.51 -17.37 6.18
CA GLU A 291 -17.99 -17.24 7.55
C GLU A 291 -16.82 -18.21 7.83
N GLY A 292 -15.76 -17.67 8.45
CA GLY A 292 -14.54 -18.43 8.78
C GLY A 292 -13.46 -18.43 7.70
N THR A 293 -13.72 -17.88 6.52
CA THR A 293 -12.70 -17.65 5.47
C THR A 293 -11.59 -16.74 6.00
N VAL A 294 -10.35 -17.12 5.75
CA VAL A 294 -9.18 -16.30 6.08
C VAL A 294 -8.54 -15.80 4.80
N ILE A 295 -8.27 -14.50 4.77
CA ILE A 295 -7.51 -13.87 3.69
C ILE A 295 -6.08 -13.72 4.18
N MET A 296 -5.14 -14.37 3.50
CA MET A 296 -3.72 -14.20 3.77
C MET A 296 -3.30 -12.81 3.24
N ALA A 297 -3.04 -11.85 4.14
CA ALA A 297 -2.76 -10.47 3.77
C ALA A 297 -1.26 -10.18 3.51
N GLY A 298 -0.39 -11.18 3.72
CA GLY A 298 1.05 -11.05 3.55
C GLY A 298 1.74 -12.40 3.65
N ASP A 299 3.04 -12.41 3.35
CA ASP A 299 3.88 -13.59 3.41
C ASP A 299 3.74 -14.31 4.77
N PRO A 300 3.37 -15.60 4.81
CA PRO A 300 3.17 -16.33 6.06
C PRO A 300 4.48 -16.63 6.81
N LEU A 301 5.63 -16.56 6.13
CA LEU A 301 6.97 -16.82 6.71
C LEU A 301 8.01 -15.82 6.13
N PRO A 302 7.89 -14.50 6.41
CA PRO A 302 8.72 -13.47 5.79
C PRO A 302 10.18 -13.51 6.26
N GLU A 303 10.42 -13.97 7.49
CA GLU A 303 11.74 -13.98 8.14
C GLU A 303 12.42 -15.36 8.11
N VAL A 304 11.85 -16.34 7.40
CA VAL A 304 12.36 -17.72 7.40
C VAL A 304 12.75 -18.13 5.99
N SER A 305 14.03 -18.39 5.79
CA SER A 305 14.54 -18.94 4.53
C SER A 305 14.18 -20.42 4.38
N LEU A 306 14.18 -20.91 3.13
CA LEU A 306 13.95 -22.32 2.84
C LEU A 306 15.01 -23.23 3.51
N GLU A 307 16.27 -22.78 3.59
CA GLU A 307 17.36 -23.52 4.23
C GLU A 307 17.10 -23.69 5.74
N GLU A 308 16.70 -22.61 6.42
CA GLU A 308 16.31 -22.66 7.83
C GLU A 308 15.11 -23.58 8.05
N MET A 309 14.14 -23.55 7.14
CA MET A 309 12.96 -24.40 7.25
C MET A 309 13.28 -25.89 7.05
N TRP A 310 14.22 -26.23 6.16
CA TRP A 310 14.75 -27.59 6.05
C TRP A 310 15.50 -28.03 7.31
N ASP A 311 16.28 -27.14 7.94
CA ASP A 311 16.94 -27.46 9.21
C ASP A 311 15.91 -27.75 10.31
N VAL A 312 14.84 -26.94 10.40
CA VAL A 312 13.70 -27.19 11.28
C VAL A 312 13.09 -28.56 10.98
N ALA A 313 12.73 -28.82 9.72
CA ALA A 313 12.10 -30.07 9.28
C ALA A 313 12.93 -31.32 9.62
N ASN A 314 14.25 -31.23 9.52
CA ASN A 314 15.18 -32.33 9.81
C ASN A 314 15.39 -32.57 11.32
N ASN A 315 15.11 -31.58 12.17
CA ASN A 315 15.39 -31.64 13.61
C ASN A 315 14.13 -31.66 14.51
N LEU A 316 12.95 -31.89 13.92
CA LEU A 316 11.67 -31.99 14.64
C LEU A 316 11.69 -33.08 15.72
N LYS A 317 11.20 -32.75 16.93
CA LYS A 317 11.21 -33.62 18.12
C LYS A 317 9.86 -34.22 18.47
N GLY A 318 8.78 -33.79 17.83
CA GLY A 318 7.44 -34.28 18.10
C GLY A 318 6.41 -33.87 17.05
N THR A 319 5.21 -34.43 17.16
CA THR A 319 4.13 -34.23 16.19
C THR A 319 3.65 -32.78 16.13
N GLN A 320 3.62 -32.05 17.25
CA GLN A 320 3.26 -30.62 17.23
C GLN A 320 4.23 -29.81 16.38
N GLU A 321 5.54 -30.02 16.55
CA GLU A 321 6.54 -29.30 15.76
C GLU A 321 6.42 -29.65 14.25
N LEU A 322 6.08 -30.91 13.93
CA LEU A 322 5.79 -31.33 12.55
C LEU A 322 4.55 -30.64 11.97
N VAL A 323 3.46 -30.57 12.73
CA VAL A 323 2.23 -29.90 12.30
C VAL A 323 2.46 -28.40 12.10
N ASP A 324 3.16 -27.75 13.03
CA ASP A 324 3.51 -26.34 12.94
C ASP A 324 4.38 -26.08 11.69
N ALA A 325 5.37 -26.94 11.45
CA ALA A 325 6.24 -26.84 10.28
C ALA A 325 5.48 -27.07 8.97
N PHE A 326 4.60 -28.07 8.92
CA PHE A 326 3.77 -28.36 7.76
C PHE A 326 2.81 -27.21 7.47
N ALA A 327 2.11 -26.67 8.47
CA ALA A 327 1.20 -25.53 8.28
C ALA A 327 1.92 -24.31 7.68
N GLY A 328 3.13 -24.02 8.18
CA GLY A 328 3.97 -22.94 7.66
C GLY A 328 4.41 -23.18 6.22
N ALA A 329 4.95 -24.38 5.93
CA ALA A 329 5.40 -24.74 4.59
C ALA A 329 4.24 -24.77 3.57
N PHE A 330 3.08 -25.32 3.95
CA PHE A 330 1.88 -25.36 3.12
C PHE A 330 1.40 -23.95 2.76
N ASN A 331 1.24 -23.08 3.77
CA ASN A 331 0.81 -21.70 3.51
C ASN A 331 1.85 -20.95 2.67
N LYS A 332 3.15 -21.17 2.91
CA LYS A 332 4.21 -20.53 2.14
C LYS A 332 4.26 -21.01 0.70
N PHE A 333 4.06 -22.30 0.45
CA PHE A 333 3.98 -22.88 -0.89
C PHE A 333 2.86 -22.23 -1.72
N TRP A 334 1.63 -22.22 -1.19
CA TRP A 334 0.50 -21.61 -1.91
C TRP A 334 0.60 -20.09 -2.02
N TRP A 335 1.38 -19.44 -1.16
CA TRP A 335 1.71 -18.02 -1.30
C TRP A 335 2.66 -17.77 -2.48
N VAL A 336 3.77 -18.53 -2.58
CA VAL A 336 4.78 -18.33 -3.64
C VAL A 336 4.37 -18.92 -4.98
N GLU A 337 3.47 -19.91 -5.01
CA GLU A 337 2.92 -20.45 -6.26
C GLU A 337 2.11 -19.38 -7.02
N ASP A 338 1.47 -18.46 -6.30
CA ASP A 338 0.72 -17.36 -6.91
C ASP A 338 1.66 -16.41 -7.68
N ASP A 339 2.90 -16.19 -7.20
CA ASP A 339 3.91 -15.35 -7.87
C ASP A 339 4.26 -15.85 -9.28
N VAL A 340 4.08 -17.15 -9.59
CA VAL A 340 4.37 -17.70 -10.92
C VAL A 340 3.47 -17.07 -11.99
N TYR A 341 2.24 -16.68 -11.63
CA TYR A 341 1.29 -16.08 -12.55
C TYR A 341 1.58 -14.59 -12.83
N ASP A 342 2.45 -13.95 -12.05
CA ASP A 342 2.82 -12.55 -12.21
C ASP A 342 3.85 -12.31 -13.34
N PHE A 343 4.51 -13.37 -13.80
CA PHE A 343 5.59 -13.29 -14.78
C PHE A 343 5.24 -14.00 -16.10
N GLU A 344 5.74 -13.46 -17.21
CA GLU A 344 5.54 -14.07 -18.53
C GLU A 344 6.41 -15.33 -18.68
N GLU A 345 5.81 -16.44 -19.14
CA GLU A 345 6.49 -17.73 -19.31
C GLU A 345 7.75 -17.60 -20.17
N GLY A 346 8.88 -18.11 -19.66
CA GLY A 346 10.18 -18.08 -20.34
C GLY A 346 11.04 -16.84 -20.05
N THR A 347 10.61 -15.95 -19.15
CA THR A 347 11.45 -14.89 -18.57
C THR A 347 12.33 -15.43 -17.44
N GLU A 348 13.42 -14.71 -17.11
CA GLU A 348 14.29 -15.08 -15.98
C GLU A 348 13.54 -15.00 -14.64
N GLU A 349 12.64 -14.02 -14.53
CA GLU A 349 11.76 -13.83 -13.38
C GLU A 349 10.78 -15.00 -13.21
N TYR A 350 10.17 -15.47 -14.31
CA TYR A 350 9.31 -16.66 -14.31
C TYR A 350 10.08 -17.92 -13.89
N GLU A 351 11.27 -18.14 -14.48
CA GLU A 351 12.11 -19.29 -14.13
C GLU A 351 12.50 -19.28 -12.64
N ASN A 352 12.80 -18.10 -12.09
CA ASN A 352 13.09 -17.94 -10.67
C ASN A 352 11.87 -18.19 -9.78
N ALA A 353 10.69 -17.68 -10.15
CA ALA A 353 9.44 -17.93 -9.42
C ALA A 353 9.09 -19.43 -9.39
N CYS A 354 9.23 -20.13 -10.53
CA CYS A 354 9.06 -21.58 -10.60
C CYS A 354 10.06 -22.31 -9.69
N ALA A 355 11.34 -21.92 -9.73
CA ALA A 355 12.37 -22.56 -8.90
C ALA A 355 12.10 -22.42 -7.40
N ILE A 356 11.61 -21.25 -6.96
CA ILE A 356 11.20 -21.01 -5.57
C ILE A 356 10.00 -21.91 -5.21
N THR A 357 9.00 -21.95 -6.08
CA THR A 357 7.78 -22.75 -5.88
C THR A 357 8.08 -24.24 -5.78
N ASP A 358 8.87 -24.78 -6.71
CA ASP A 358 9.28 -26.19 -6.71
C ASP A 358 10.04 -26.56 -5.42
N ALA A 359 10.90 -25.66 -4.94
CA ALA A 359 11.70 -25.92 -3.74
C ALA A 359 10.85 -25.92 -2.45
N TRP A 360 9.81 -25.07 -2.38
CA TRP A 360 8.83 -25.12 -1.28
C TRP A 360 7.90 -26.33 -1.40
N ALA A 361 7.54 -26.75 -2.61
CA ALA A 361 6.76 -27.96 -2.85
C ALA A 361 7.48 -29.21 -2.30
N GLU A 362 8.78 -29.35 -2.57
CA GLU A 362 9.58 -30.49 -2.09
C GLU A 362 9.60 -30.59 -0.56
N LEU A 363 9.76 -29.45 0.12
CA LEU A 363 9.69 -29.38 1.57
C LEU A 363 8.29 -29.73 2.11
N MET A 364 7.25 -29.15 1.50
CA MET A 364 5.86 -29.41 1.87
C MET A 364 5.53 -30.89 1.74
N ASP A 365 5.84 -31.52 0.60
CA ASP A 365 5.61 -32.94 0.33
C ASP A 365 6.31 -33.82 1.38
N SER A 366 7.57 -33.50 1.73
CA SER A 366 8.32 -34.24 2.74
C SER A 366 7.67 -34.19 4.13
N LEU A 367 7.16 -33.02 4.53
CA LEU A 367 6.47 -32.83 5.80
C LEU A 367 5.09 -33.51 5.78
N GLU A 368 4.36 -33.38 4.66
CA GLU A 368 3.04 -33.95 4.45
C GLU A 368 3.06 -35.48 4.51
N GLU A 369 4.01 -36.14 3.84
CA GLU A 369 4.15 -37.59 3.88
C GLU A 369 4.31 -38.09 5.33
N ARG A 370 5.15 -37.42 6.12
CA ARG A 370 5.35 -37.75 7.54
C ARG A 370 4.08 -37.52 8.35
N LEU A 371 3.34 -36.46 8.05
CA LEU A 371 2.09 -36.13 8.72
C LEU A 371 1.00 -37.18 8.42
N ILE A 372 0.86 -37.62 7.17
CA ILE A 372 -0.06 -38.67 6.73
C ILE A 372 0.23 -39.98 7.48
N GLN A 373 1.50 -40.38 7.61
CA GLN A 373 1.86 -41.59 8.35
C GLN A 373 1.42 -41.52 9.82
N ILE A 374 1.58 -40.36 10.46
CA ILE A 374 1.13 -40.17 11.85
C ILE A 374 -0.40 -40.16 11.93
N ALA A 375 -1.08 -39.48 10.99
CA ALA A 375 -2.54 -39.44 10.95
C ALA A 375 -3.14 -40.85 10.86
N LYS A 376 -2.59 -41.72 10.02
CA LYS A 376 -2.98 -43.14 9.92
C LYS A 376 -2.67 -43.91 11.20
N ALA A 377 -1.46 -43.77 11.74
CA ALA A 377 -1.06 -44.46 12.98
C ALA A 377 -1.90 -44.05 14.20
N GLU A 378 -2.37 -42.81 14.25
CA GLU A 378 -3.25 -42.29 15.30
C GLU A 378 -4.74 -42.56 15.06
N GLY A 379 -5.10 -43.18 13.93
CA GLY A 379 -6.50 -43.46 13.55
C GLY A 379 -7.30 -42.21 13.18
N LEU A 380 -6.62 -41.13 12.82
CA LEU A 380 -7.21 -39.86 12.36
C LEU A 380 -7.44 -39.85 10.84
N MET A 381 -6.84 -40.80 10.11
CA MET A 381 -7.02 -41.01 8.68
C MET A 381 -7.15 -42.51 8.40
N SER A 382 -7.98 -42.88 7.42
CA SER A 382 -8.12 -44.28 7.02
C SER A 382 -6.92 -44.78 6.21
N GLU A 383 -6.62 -46.07 6.30
CA GLU A 383 -5.50 -46.67 5.52
C GLU A 383 -5.74 -46.59 4.02
N ASP A 384 -7.01 -46.72 3.60
CA ASP A 384 -7.49 -46.74 2.21
C ASP A 384 -8.01 -45.36 1.74
N GLU A 385 -7.58 -44.26 2.37
CA GLU A 385 -7.99 -42.90 2.01
C GLU A 385 -7.69 -42.60 0.53
N GLU A 386 -8.70 -42.20 -0.25
CA GLU A 386 -8.57 -41.97 -1.70
C GLU A 386 -7.79 -40.69 -2.00
N HIS A 387 -7.85 -39.69 -1.12
CA HIS A 387 -7.21 -38.39 -1.30
C HIS A 387 -6.45 -37.93 -0.05
N PRO A 388 -5.37 -38.64 0.35
CA PRO A 388 -4.71 -38.43 1.64
C PRO A 388 -3.99 -37.08 1.75
N HIS A 389 -3.68 -36.44 0.62
CA HIS A 389 -3.06 -35.11 0.53
C HIS A 389 -4.09 -33.97 0.48
N SER A 390 -5.39 -34.29 0.46
CA SER A 390 -6.41 -33.24 0.44
C SER A 390 -6.50 -32.54 1.79
N ILE A 391 -6.78 -31.24 1.77
CA ILE A 391 -6.98 -30.44 2.99
C ILE A 391 -8.01 -31.10 3.93
N VAL A 392 -9.08 -31.65 3.36
CA VAL A 392 -10.16 -32.36 4.08
C VAL A 392 -9.64 -33.62 4.79
N ALA A 393 -8.76 -34.39 4.15
CA ALA A 393 -8.20 -35.60 4.74
C ALA A 393 -7.21 -35.28 5.88
N LEU A 394 -6.52 -34.14 5.79
CA LEU A 394 -5.57 -33.68 6.80
C LEU A 394 -6.24 -32.95 7.98
N SER A 395 -7.45 -32.40 7.81
CA SER A 395 -8.15 -31.65 8.87
C SER A 395 -8.17 -32.33 10.24
N PRO A 396 -8.45 -33.64 10.39
CA PRO A 396 -8.52 -34.26 11.73
C PRO A 396 -7.21 -34.21 12.51
N ILE A 397 -6.06 -34.37 11.86
CA ILE A 397 -4.76 -34.25 12.52
C ILE A 397 -4.42 -32.78 12.78
N MET A 398 -4.71 -31.88 11.84
CA MET A 398 -4.48 -30.44 12.01
C MET A 398 -5.30 -29.88 13.19
N GLU A 399 -6.58 -30.23 13.28
CA GLU A 399 -7.49 -29.85 14.37
C GLU A 399 -7.01 -30.35 15.73
N LYS A 400 -6.55 -31.60 15.81
CA LYS A 400 -6.00 -32.16 17.04
C LYS A 400 -4.82 -31.35 17.59
N TYR A 401 -4.03 -30.76 16.70
CA TYR A 401 -2.83 -29.99 17.05
C TYR A 401 -3.05 -28.47 16.94
N GLY A 402 -4.31 -28.01 16.98
CA GLY A 402 -4.66 -26.61 17.18
C GLY A 402 -4.72 -25.77 15.91
N TYR A 403 -4.97 -26.39 14.76
CA TYR A 403 -5.19 -25.70 13.49
C TYR A 403 -6.63 -25.90 13.00
N ARG A 404 -7.10 -24.98 12.15
CA ARG A 404 -8.34 -25.12 11.40
C ARG A 404 -8.10 -24.78 9.93
N ASP A 405 -8.96 -25.30 9.06
CA ASP A 405 -9.01 -24.86 7.67
C ASP A 405 -9.64 -23.45 7.60
N GLY A 406 -8.88 -22.50 7.08
CA GLY A 406 -9.28 -21.13 6.75
C GLY A 406 -9.86 -21.00 5.34
N ARG A 407 -10.25 -22.12 4.72
CA ARG A 407 -10.64 -22.32 3.32
C ARG A 407 -9.48 -22.20 2.34
N GLY A 408 -8.47 -23.04 2.57
CA GLY A 408 -7.25 -23.07 1.76
C GLY A 408 -5.99 -22.63 2.50
N TRP A 409 -6.12 -22.23 3.77
CA TRP A 409 -5.00 -21.86 4.63
C TRP A 409 -5.08 -22.60 5.97
N TRP A 410 -3.96 -23.10 6.49
CA TRP A 410 -3.91 -23.63 7.84
C TRP A 410 -3.70 -22.50 8.84
N VAL A 411 -4.68 -22.29 9.71
CA VAL A 411 -4.69 -21.18 10.67
C VAL A 411 -4.75 -21.72 12.08
N LYS A 412 -3.96 -21.16 13.01
CA LYS A 412 -4.05 -21.55 14.42
C LYS A 412 -5.47 -21.27 14.92
N ALA A 413 -6.08 -22.26 15.53
CA ALA A 413 -7.36 -22.11 16.19
C ALA A 413 -7.14 -21.26 17.45
N ASP A 414 -7.88 -20.16 17.58
CA ASP A 414 -7.89 -19.38 18.82
C ASP A 414 -8.29 -20.29 19.99
N ASN A 415 -7.52 -20.27 21.07
CA ASN A 415 -7.95 -20.86 22.34
C ASN A 415 -9.20 -20.09 22.80
N ARG A 416 -10.40 -20.60 22.50
CA ARG A 416 -11.65 -20.10 23.09
C ARG A 416 -11.73 -20.44 24.57
#